data_AF-A0A519CU60-F1
#
_entry.id   AF-A0A519CU60-F1
#
_cell.length_a   1.000
_cell.length_b   1.000
_cell.length_c   1.000
_cell.angle_alpha   90.00
_cell.angle_beta   90.00
_cell.angle_gamma   90.00
#
_symmetry.space_group_name_H-M   'P 1'
#
loop_
_entity.id
_entity.type
_entity.pdbx_description
1 polymer ?
#
loop_
_entity_poly.entity_id
_entity_poly.type
_entity_poly.pdbx_seq_one_letter_code
_entity_poly.pdbx_strand_id
1 'polypeptide(L)'
;MEQKTGTSQAPFLSWLIGPIAMLLAIAAIKIVGINFDLNMNTLAPMAVVVIAGIVATLPRVLRENEILTNMNLSLASLFVAILGAEIINSFTSLGAVNAGIFFLVVFFGQMLESKGRFEIFTMLTFAAIGYHLSLIMAEATFNSFSPDHVYTYLKEGGGGVLVHNLERGAGAYVFFSYFTISIIVGTLAASLVRGILTPAGEEGWFSFLGSNQGGYHKGNLPLQIALAVWALAHIASLWHFNAGTLADQLGVTTEDGYHGYVGYWASFLTGLVAMIVAGMVSERWNTRAMLLASMWALFQVSSWNEAGLWTNAQLEGSWGALTWFGITFFICFAIYKISTHEKYGGWANLEDHEYSGARQFWNEHWASLMIGMAFFFGLIIRIQWYIIPSMNSSGTETWDMTGGSDPWYMKRVVDYILANNAHLVFDADRFYPVGGINPRPPLFTWSLAIGAMILTPGGVCWDYLQFTVL
;
A
#
# COMPACT_ATOMS: atom_id res chain seq x y z
N MET A 1 -24.44 -36.74 13.16
CA MET A 1 -24.23 -35.39 12.63
C MET A 1 -24.70 -34.43 13.69
N GLU A 2 -23.76 -33.93 14.49
CA GLU A 2 -24.07 -32.99 15.57
C GLU A 2 -24.30 -31.62 14.94
N GLN A 3 -25.50 -31.07 15.16
CA GLN A 3 -25.90 -29.76 14.68
C GLN A 3 -25.02 -28.72 15.41
N LYS A 4 -24.03 -28.14 14.71
CA LYS A 4 -23.25 -27.01 15.25
C LYS A 4 -24.17 -25.78 15.33
N THR A 5 -24.89 -25.66 16.44
CA THR A 5 -25.59 -24.43 16.86
C THR A 5 -24.58 -23.49 17.51
N GLY A 6 -23.68 -22.92 16.68
CA GLY A 6 -22.78 -21.83 17.08
C GLY A 6 -23.39 -20.48 16.72
N THR A 7 -24.31 -20.00 17.57
CA THR A 7 -24.77 -18.61 17.75
C THR A 7 -24.66 -17.64 16.56
N SER A 8 -25.83 -17.31 15.99
CA SER A 8 -26.01 -16.25 14.99
C SER A 8 -25.51 -14.89 15.51
N GLN A 9 -24.36 -14.45 15.02
CA GLN A 9 -24.12 -13.01 14.90
C GLN A 9 -25.18 -12.46 13.93
N ALA A 10 -25.71 -11.26 14.18
CA ALA A 10 -26.61 -10.62 13.23
C ALA A 10 -25.84 -10.43 11.91
N PRO A 11 -26.17 -11.17 10.83
CA PRO A 11 -25.32 -11.31 9.65
C PRO A 11 -25.10 -9.98 8.91
N PHE A 12 -26.02 -9.04 9.15
CA PHE A 12 -26.02 -7.67 8.67
C PHE A 12 -25.00 -6.75 9.36
N LEU A 13 -24.46 -7.09 10.53
CA LEU A 13 -23.48 -6.23 11.23
C LEU A 13 -22.20 -6.00 10.42
N SER A 14 -21.82 -6.96 9.58
CA SER A 14 -20.68 -6.84 8.66
C SER A 14 -20.84 -5.71 7.63
N TRP A 15 -22.06 -5.23 7.38
CA TRP A 15 -22.32 -4.10 6.49
C TRP A 15 -21.82 -2.77 7.04
N LEU A 16 -21.52 -2.68 8.34
CA LEU A 16 -20.98 -1.49 8.98
C LEU A 16 -19.49 -1.26 8.65
N ILE A 17 -18.78 -2.25 8.10
CA ILE A 17 -17.34 -2.14 7.78
C ILE A 17 -17.07 -1.03 6.77
N GLY A 18 -17.81 -1.02 5.65
CA GLY A 18 -17.68 0.01 4.61
C GLY A 18 -17.94 1.43 5.15
N PRO A 19 -19.08 1.69 5.81
CA PRO A 19 -19.36 2.97 6.44
C PRO A 19 -18.30 3.40 7.46
N ILE A 20 -17.80 2.50 8.30
CA ILE A 20 -16.73 2.81 9.27
C ILE A 20 -15.45 3.24 8.55
N ALA A 21 -15.03 2.49 7.52
CA ALA A 21 -13.85 2.85 6.74
C ALA A 21 -14.00 4.22 6.05
N MET A 22 -15.18 4.50 5.49
CA MET A 22 -15.50 5.80 4.88
C MET A 22 -15.49 6.94 5.91
N LEU A 23 -16.07 6.72 7.10
CA LEU A 23 -16.06 7.71 8.18
C LEU A 23 -14.64 8.02 8.67
N LEU A 24 -13.79 7.00 8.78
CA LEU A 24 -12.38 7.18 9.13
C LEU A 24 -11.62 7.96 8.05
N ALA A 25 -11.89 7.69 6.77
CA ALA A 25 -11.33 8.45 5.67
C ALA A 25 -11.75 9.93 5.72
N ILE A 26 -13.04 10.22 5.93
CA ILE A 26 -13.55 11.58 6.10
C ILE A 26 -12.93 12.27 7.31
N ALA A 27 -12.77 11.54 8.43
CA ALA A 27 -12.11 12.08 9.62
C ALA A 27 -10.65 12.45 9.33
N ALA A 28 -9.91 11.60 8.60
CA ALA A 28 -8.55 11.89 8.19
C ALA A 28 -8.47 13.16 7.32
N ILE A 29 -9.36 13.30 6.33
CA ILE A 29 -9.46 14.50 5.47
C ILE A 29 -9.67 15.77 6.32
N LYS A 30 -10.60 15.72 7.29
CA LYS A 30 -10.89 16.84 8.18
C LYS A 30 -9.74 17.19 9.11
N ILE A 31 -9.02 16.19 9.63
CA ILE A 31 -7.87 16.39 10.53
C ILE A 31 -6.73 17.11 9.79
N VAL A 32 -6.51 16.79 8.52
CA VAL A 32 -5.47 17.43 7.69
C VAL A 32 -5.89 18.86 7.30
N GLY A 33 -7.18 19.20 7.40
CA GLY A 33 -7.68 20.53 7.06
C GLY A 33 -7.92 20.75 5.57
N ILE A 34 -8.07 19.67 4.79
CA ILE A 34 -8.42 19.76 3.38
C ILE A 34 -9.87 20.24 3.26
N ASN A 35 -10.10 21.26 2.43
CA ASN A 35 -11.44 21.74 2.08
C ASN A 35 -12.19 20.68 1.26
N PHE A 36 -12.82 19.76 1.96
CA PHE A 36 -13.56 18.65 1.38
C PHE A 36 -15.06 18.89 1.55
N ASP A 37 -15.72 19.25 0.45
CA ASP A 37 -17.17 19.41 0.46
C ASP A 37 -17.85 18.05 0.58
N LEU A 38 -18.80 17.91 1.50
CA LEU A 38 -19.53 16.67 1.75
C LEU A 38 -20.75 16.59 0.82
N ASN A 39 -20.49 16.58 -0.49
CA ASN A 39 -21.53 16.50 -1.51
C ASN A 39 -21.51 15.13 -2.22
N MET A 40 -22.53 14.89 -3.06
CA MET A 40 -22.68 13.60 -3.74
C MET A 40 -21.49 13.29 -4.65
N ASN A 41 -20.89 14.30 -5.29
CA ASN A 41 -19.83 14.09 -6.28
C ASN A 41 -18.51 13.65 -5.63
N THR A 42 -18.17 14.21 -4.48
CA THR A 42 -16.93 13.90 -3.75
C THR A 42 -17.04 12.59 -2.96
N LEU A 43 -18.23 12.27 -2.45
CA LEU A 43 -18.47 11.05 -1.68
C LEU A 43 -18.81 9.83 -2.54
N ALA A 44 -19.30 10.03 -3.77
CA ALA A 44 -19.75 8.94 -4.64
C ALA A 44 -18.70 7.84 -4.86
N PRO A 45 -17.40 8.13 -5.13
CA PRO A 45 -16.37 7.10 -5.28
C PRO A 45 -16.27 6.17 -4.06
N MET A 46 -16.21 6.73 -2.85
CA MET A 46 -16.16 5.94 -1.62
C MET A 46 -17.49 5.23 -1.32
N ALA A 47 -18.63 5.86 -1.62
CA ALA A 47 -19.94 5.26 -1.45
C ALA A 47 -20.14 4.04 -2.36
N VAL A 48 -19.59 4.05 -3.58
CA VAL A 48 -19.57 2.89 -4.47
C VAL A 48 -18.85 1.71 -3.83
N VAL A 49 -17.73 1.93 -3.13
CA VAL A 49 -17.03 0.87 -2.40
C VAL A 49 -17.88 0.33 -1.24
N VAL A 50 -18.59 1.21 -0.52
CA VAL A 50 -19.52 0.78 0.54
C VAL A 50 -20.63 -0.13 -0.03
N ILE A 51 -21.24 0.28 -1.14
CA ILE A 51 -22.27 -0.51 -1.83
C ILE A 51 -21.68 -1.84 -2.32
N ALA A 52 -20.48 -1.81 -2.92
CA ALA A 52 -19.77 -3.01 -3.36
C ALA A 52 -19.56 -3.99 -2.21
N GLY A 53 -19.15 -3.49 -1.03
CA GLY A 53 -18.94 -4.32 0.15
C GLY A 53 -20.23 -4.99 0.64
N ILE A 54 -21.36 -4.25 0.64
CA ILE A 54 -22.67 -4.80 1.00
C ILE A 54 -23.08 -5.89 0.00
N VAL A 55 -22.99 -5.60 -1.31
CA VAL A 55 -23.30 -6.56 -2.39
C VAL A 55 -22.42 -7.81 -2.27
N ALA A 56 -21.16 -7.65 -1.88
CA ALA A 56 -20.23 -8.76 -1.74
C ALA A 56 -20.64 -9.73 -0.63
N THR A 57 -21.16 -9.23 0.49
CA THR A 57 -21.60 -10.07 1.63
C THR A 57 -22.99 -10.69 1.42
N LEU A 58 -23.80 -10.14 0.51
CA LEU A 58 -25.20 -10.49 0.32
C LEU A 58 -25.44 -12.01 0.12
N PRO A 59 -24.68 -12.73 -0.74
CA PRO A 59 -24.81 -14.19 -0.88
C PRO A 59 -24.71 -14.96 0.44
N ARG A 60 -23.76 -14.58 1.31
CA ARG A 60 -23.56 -15.23 2.62
C ARG A 60 -24.76 -14.96 3.52
N VAL A 61 -25.15 -13.70 3.64
CA VAL A 61 -26.26 -13.27 4.49
C VAL A 61 -27.57 -13.96 4.08
N LEU A 62 -27.82 -14.11 2.77
CA LEU A 62 -29.01 -14.81 2.28
C LEU A 62 -28.97 -16.32 2.58
N ARG A 63 -27.78 -16.94 2.56
CA ARG A 63 -27.60 -18.36 2.92
C ARG A 63 -27.78 -18.59 4.42
N GLU A 64 -27.21 -17.73 5.26
CA GLU A 64 -27.30 -17.82 6.72
C GLU A 64 -28.74 -17.62 7.25
N ASN A 65 -29.57 -16.89 6.51
CA ASN A 65 -30.99 -16.72 6.82
C ASN A 65 -31.91 -17.74 6.11
N GLU A 66 -31.35 -18.79 5.52
CA GLU A 66 -32.08 -19.85 4.79
C GLU A 66 -32.97 -19.34 3.62
N ILE A 67 -32.70 -18.14 3.09
CA ILE A 67 -33.48 -17.53 2.00
C ILE A 67 -33.12 -18.16 0.65
N LEU A 68 -31.84 -18.51 0.45
CA LEU A 68 -31.32 -19.12 -0.78
C LEU A 68 -30.38 -20.29 -0.45
N THR A 69 -30.83 -21.52 -0.72
CA THR A 69 -30.09 -22.74 -0.34
C THR A 69 -29.40 -23.46 -1.49
N ASN A 70 -29.72 -23.17 -2.77
CA ASN A 70 -29.31 -24.01 -3.92
C ASN A 70 -28.73 -23.27 -5.15
N MET A 71 -28.27 -22.02 -5.04
CA MET A 71 -27.63 -21.33 -6.18
C MET A 71 -26.11 -21.54 -6.21
N ASN A 72 -25.56 -21.72 -7.42
CA ASN A 72 -24.13 -21.53 -7.70
C ASN A 72 -23.80 -20.03 -7.59
N LEU A 73 -23.65 -19.56 -6.36
CA LEU A 73 -23.46 -18.14 -6.02
C LEU A 73 -22.19 -17.55 -6.66
N SER A 74 -21.20 -18.37 -7.03
CA SER A 74 -19.95 -17.92 -7.67
C SER A 74 -20.14 -17.37 -9.10
N LEU A 75 -21.01 -17.99 -9.90
CA LEU A 75 -21.28 -17.49 -11.25
C LEU A 75 -22.18 -16.24 -11.19
N ALA A 76 -23.21 -16.28 -10.34
CA ALA A 76 -24.07 -15.12 -10.09
C ALA A 76 -23.27 -13.91 -9.56
N SER A 77 -22.32 -14.13 -8.65
CA SER A 77 -21.42 -13.09 -8.15
C SER A 77 -20.62 -12.41 -9.26
N LEU A 78 -20.07 -13.21 -10.18
CA LEU A 78 -19.29 -12.67 -11.31
C LEU A 78 -20.19 -11.84 -12.23
N PHE A 79 -21.39 -12.32 -12.55
CA PHE A 79 -22.34 -11.55 -13.37
C PHE A 79 -22.74 -10.24 -12.70
N VAL A 80 -23.02 -10.25 -11.39
CA VAL A 80 -23.34 -9.02 -10.64
C VAL A 80 -22.16 -8.05 -10.62
N ALA A 81 -20.94 -8.55 -10.44
CA ALA A 81 -19.74 -7.71 -10.46
C ALA A 81 -19.54 -7.05 -11.84
N ILE A 82 -19.66 -7.81 -12.94
CA ILE A 82 -19.51 -7.30 -14.31
C ILE A 82 -20.61 -6.29 -14.63
N LEU A 83 -21.88 -6.65 -14.39
CA LEU A 83 -23.01 -5.77 -14.70
C LEU A 83 -22.97 -4.49 -13.86
N GLY A 84 -22.65 -4.59 -12.56
CA GLY A 84 -22.53 -3.41 -11.71
C GLY A 84 -21.38 -2.50 -12.14
N ALA A 85 -20.24 -3.06 -12.52
CA ALA A 85 -19.12 -2.28 -13.07
C ALA A 85 -19.49 -1.60 -14.38
N GLU A 86 -20.15 -2.30 -15.30
CA GLU A 86 -20.63 -1.73 -16.56
C GLU A 86 -21.65 -0.60 -16.32
N ILE A 87 -22.56 -0.78 -15.35
CA ILE A 87 -23.51 0.26 -14.95
C ILE A 87 -22.76 1.51 -14.45
N ILE A 88 -21.74 1.34 -13.61
CA ILE A 88 -20.94 2.46 -13.11
C ILE A 88 -20.20 3.15 -14.26
N ASN A 89 -19.57 2.39 -15.15
CA ASN A 89 -18.78 2.96 -16.24
C ASN A 89 -19.62 3.69 -17.28
N SER A 90 -20.76 3.12 -17.66
CA SER A 90 -21.56 3.59 -18.80
C SER A 90 -22.72 4.51 -18.40
N PHE A 91 -23.16 4.48 -17.14
CA PHE A 91 -24.32 5.25 -16.68
C PHE A 91 -24.01 6.22 -15.52
N THR A 92 -22.75 6.33 -15.09
CA THR A 92 -22.33 7.33 -14.09
C THR A 92 -21.13 8.14 -14.57
N SER A 93 -20.89 9.30 -13.96
CA SER A 93 -19.70 10.13 -14.22
C SER A 93 -18.44 9.66 -13.49
N LEU A 94 -18.47 8.50 -12.83
CA LEU A 94 -17.36 7.99 -12.02
C LEU A 94 -16.26 7.31 -12.86
N GLY A 95 -16.59 6.89 -14.08
CA GLY A 95 -15.63 6.33 -15.03
C GLY A 95 -15.08 4.93 -14.67
N ALA A 96 -14.17 4.45 -15.53
CA ALA A 96 -13.73 3.06 -15.56
C ALA A 96 -12.95 2.60 -14.30
N VAL A 97 -12.20 3.50 -13.65
CA VAL A 97 -11.42 3.16 -12.46
C VAL A 97 -12.34 2.78 -11.30
N ASN A 98 -13.38 3.59 -11.04
CA ASN A 98 -14.38 3.32 -10.00
C ASN A 98 -15.18 2.05 -10.30
N ALA A 99 -15.54 1.83 -11.58
CA ALA A 99 -16.16 0.59 -12.03
C ALA A 99 -15.26 -0.64 -11.77
N GLY A 100 -13.96 -0.53 -12.05
CA GLY A 100 -12.97 -1.57 -11.78
C GLY A 100 -12.84 -1.88 -10.28
N ILE A 101 -12.77 -0.86 -9.42
CA ILE A 101 -12.74 -1.04 -7.96
C ILE A 101 -14.02 -1.73 -7.47
N PHE A 102 -15.19 -1.31 -7.96
CA PHE A 102 -16.45 -1.98 -7.66
C PHE A 102 -16.39 -3.47 -8.03
N PHE A 103 -15.96 -3.79 -9.26
CA PHE A 103 -15.80 -5.17 -9.71
C PHE A 103 -14.88 -5.96 -8.76
N LEU A 104 -13.72 -5.41 -8.44
CA LEU A 104 -12.73 -6.05 -7.57
C LEU A 104 -13.31 -6.34 -6.18
N VAL A 105 -13.95 -5.36 -5.55
CA VAL A 105 -14.53 -5.50 -4.21
C VAL A 105 -15.67 -6.51 -4.20
N VAL A 106 -16.57 -6.48 -5.20
CA VAL A 106 -17.68 -7.44 -5.29
C VAL A 106 -17.16 -8.85 -5.55
N PHE A 107 -16.38 -9.04 -6.61
CA PHE A 107 -15.93 -10.36 -7.05
C PHE A 107 -14.99 -11.01 -6.04
N PHE A 108 -13.91 -10.31 -5.63
CA PHE A 108 -12.98 -10.86 -4.64
C PHE A 108 -13.60 -10.90 -3.26
N GLY A 109 -14.45 -9.94 -2.89
CA GLY A 109 -15.17 -9.98 -1.63
C GLY A 109 -16.04 -11.23 -1.50
N GLN A 110 -16.82 -11.56 -2.53
CA GLN A 110 -17.63 -12.79 -2.56
C GLN A 110 -16.77 -14.06 -2.51
N MET A 111 -15.63 -14.07 -3.20
CA MET A 111 -14.69 -15.19 -3.12
C MET A 111 -14.08 -15.36 -1.72
N LEU A 112 -13.76 -14.26 -1.03
CA LEU A 112 -13.20 -14.29 0.32
C LEU A 112 -14.27 -14.71 1.34
N GLU A 113 -15.45 -14.12 1.24
CA GLU A 113 -16.63 -14.41 2.06
C GLU A 113 -17.06 -15.89 1.96
N SER A 114 -17.11 -16.44 0.76
CA SER A 114 -17.45 -17.85 0.54
C SER A 114 -16.41 -18.82 1.12
N LYS A 115 -15.16 -18.40 1.25
CA LYS A 115 -14.05 -19.14 1.86
C LYS A 115 -13.85 -18.84 3.35
N GLY A 116 -14.74 -18.07 3.98
CA GLY A 116 -14.63 -17.71 5.40
C GLY A 116 -13.46 -16.78 5.74
N ARG A 117 -12.93 -16.04 4.76
CA ARG A 117 -11.78 -15.12 4.91
C ARG A 117 -12.26 -13.68 5.15
N PHE A 118 -13.05 -13.49 6.20
CA PHE A 118 -13.75 -12.23 6.51
C PHE A 118 -12.81 -11.06 6.82
N GLU A 119 -11.69 -11.35 7.46
CA GLU A 119 -10.67 -10.34 7.82
C GLU A 119 -9.98 -9.78 6.58
N ILE A 120 -9.67 -10.65 5.61
CA ILE A 120 -9.07 -10.22 4.34
C ILE A 120 -10.07 -9.39 3.53
N PHE A 121 -11.36 -9.71 3.60
CA PHE A 121 -12.39 -8.88 2.97
C PHE A 121 -12.53 -7.50 3.64
N THR A 122 -12.41 -7.45 4.96
CA THR A 122 -12.33 -6.19 5.71
C THR A 122 -11.14 -5.35 5.23
N MET A 123 -9.96 -5.96 5.13
CA MET A 123 -8.76 -5.32 4.60
C MET A 123 -8.97 -4.81 3.17
N LEU A 124 -9.58 -5.59 2.28
CA LEU A 124 -9.87 -5.20 0.91
C LEU A 124 -10.79 -3.97 0.85
N THR A 125 -11.82 -3.94 1.69
CA THR A 125 -12.76 -2.80 1.77
C THR A 125 -12.05 -1.52 2.22
N PHE A 126 -11.21 -1.62 3.25
CA PHE A 126 -10.39 -0.51 3.74
C PHE A 126 -9.35 -0.06 2.71
N ALA A 127 -8.74 -0.98 1.97
CA ALA A 127 -7.80 -0.66 0.90
C ALA A 127 -8.49 0.09 -0.24
N ALA A 128 -9.68 -0.35 -0.67
CA ALA A 128 -10.44 0.30 -1.73
C ALA A 128 -10.91 1.72 -1.34
N ILE A 129 -11.39 1.92 -0.11
CA ILE A 129 -11.70 3.28 0.39
C ILE A 129 -10.40 4.10 0.55
N GLY A 130 -9.35 3.46 1.05
CA GLY A 130 -8.02 4.04 1.21
C GLY A 130 -7.41 4.52 -0.09
N TYR A 131 -7.66 3.84 -1.20
CA TYR A 131 -7.25 4.28 -2.54
C TYR A 131 -7.85 5.65 -2.87
N HIS A 132 -9.16 5.83 -2.69
CA HIS A 132 -9.82 7.12 -2.92
C HIS A 132 -9.33 8.21 -1.96
N LEU A 133 -9.17 7.87 -0.67
CA LEU A 133 -8.57 8.78 0.31
C LEU A 133 -7.18 9.24 -0.14
N SER A 134 -6.36 8.31 -0.63
CA SER A 134 -4.98 8.58 -1.03
C SER A 134 -4.92 9.47 -2.27
N LEU A 135 -5.83 9.29 -3.23
CA LEU A 135 -5.96 10.19 -4.38
C LEU A 135 -6.33 11.61 -3.94
N ILE A 136 -7.33 11.76 -3.06
CA ILE A 136 -7.75 13.06 -2.54
C ILE A 136 -6.58 13.76 -1.81
N MET A 137 -5.83 13.01 -1.00
CA MET A 137 -4.68 13.55 -0.27
C MET A 137 -3.55 13.96 -1.20
N ALA A 138 -3.22 13.11 -2.19
CA ALA A 138 -2.19 13.43 -3.17
C ALA A 138 -2.57 14.65 -4.01
N GLU A 139 -3.81 14.72 -4.50
CA GLU A 139 -4.35 15.87 -5.24
C GLU A 139 -4.28 17.15 -4.41
N ALA A 140 -4.67 17.10 -3.12
CA ALA A 140 -4.55 18.25 -2.24
C ALA A 140 -3.10 18.71 -2.06
N THR A 141 -2.15 17.77 -1.97
CA THR A 141 -0.72 18.08 -1.94
C THR A 141 -0.25 18.71 -3.25
N PHE A 142 -0.62 18.17 -4.40
CA PHE A 142 -0.30 18.76 -5.70
C PHE A 142 -0.84 20.18 -5.84
N ASN A 143 -2.09 20.41 -5.45
CA ASN A 143 -2.72 21.73 -5.50
C ASN A 143 -2.12 22.72 -4.50
N SER A 144 -1.41 22.24 -3.47
CA SER A 144 -0.68 23.10 -2.54
C SER A 144 0.63 23.65 -3.12
N PHE A 145 1.18 23.00 -4.15
CA PHE A 145 2.33 23.49 -4.88
C PHE A 145 1.84 24.54 -5.90
N SER A 146 2.30 25.80 -5.73
CA SER A 146 1.84 26.93 -6.56
C SER A 146 2.09 26.68 -8.05
N PRO A 147 1.15 27.07 -8.95
CA PRO A 147 1.35 27.07 -10.40
C PRO A 147 2.54 27.92 -10.86
N ASP A 148 3.06 28.82 -10.02
CA ASP A 148 4.14 29.77 -10.36
C ASP A 148 5.56 29.24 -10.08
N HIS A 149 5.74 28.03 -9.52
CA HIS A 149 7.08 27.42 -9.36
C HIS A 149 7.67 26.90 -10.68
N VAL A 150 7.08 27.33 -11.80
CA VAL A 150 7.55 26.97 -13.11
C VAL A 150 8.92 27.59 -13.33
N TYR A 151 9.83 26.71 -13.75
CA TYR A 151 11.16 27.00 -14.24
C TYR A 151 12.20 27.15 -13.12
N THR A 152 12.65 25.97 -12.68
CA THR A 152 14.02 25.68 -12.26
C THR A 152 14.45 26.28 -10.93
N TYR A 153 14.61 25.42 -9.92
CA TYR A 153 15.68 25.64 -8.93
C TYR A 153 16.98 25.70 -9.72
N LEU A 154 17.49 26.92 -9.92
CA LEU A 154 18.72 27.19 -10.64
C LEU A 154 19.86 26.76 -9.73
N LYS A 155 20.53 25.68 -10.10
CA LYS A 155 21.77 25.29 -9.45
C LYS A 155 22.83 26.37 -9.73
N GLU A 156 23.59 26.77 -8.71
CA GLU A 156 24.81 27.57 -8.92
C GLU A 156 25.68 26.88 -9.99
N GLY A 157 25.98 27.60 -11.07
CA GLY A 157 26.77 27.08 -12.20
C GLY A 157 25.98 26.75 -13.48
N GLY A 158 24.65 26.94 -13.50
CA GLY A 158 23.84 26.81 -14.71
C GLY A 158 23.33 25.38 -14.92
N GLY A 159 22.07 25.17 -14.59
CA GLY A 159 21.36 23.90 -14.72
C GLY A 159 20.12 23.94 -13.83
N GLY A 160 18.97 23.59 -14.40
CA GLY A 160 17.70 23.65 -13.71
C GLY A 160 17.16 22.28 -13.30
N VAL A 161 16.58 22.18 -12.12
CA VAL A 161 15.85 20.97 -11.71
C VAL A 161 14.39 21.08 -12.18
N LEU A 162 13.89 20.06 -12.88
CA LEU A 162 12.47 19.98 -13.25
C LEU A 162 11.61 19.76 -11.99
N VAL A 163 10.98 20.84 -11.52
CA VAL A 163 10.14 20.88 -10.31
C VAL A 163 8.97 19.89 -10.40
N HIS A 164 8.39 19.71 -11.59
CA HIS A 164 7.27 18.79 -11.83
C HIS A 164 7.54 17.33 -11.40
N ASN A 165 8.77 16.85 -11.59
CA ASN A 165 9.13 15.48 -11.19
C ASN A 165 9.27 15.36 -9.67
N LEU A 166 9.67 16.45 -8.99
CA LEU A 166 9.74 16.51 -7.54
C LEU A 166 8.35 16.57 -6.91
N GLU A 167 7.44 17.36 -7.50
CA GLU A 167 6.03 17.41 -7.11
C GLU A 167 5.38 16.04 -7.25
N ARG A 168 5.64 15.34 -8.36
CA ARG A 168 5.20 13.95 -8.57
C ARG A 168 5.74 12.99 -7.51
N GLY A 169 7.01 13.14 -7.14
CA GLY A 169 7.63 12.36 -6.08
C GLY A 169 6.97 12.60 -4.72
N ALA A 170 6.69 13.86 -4.39
CA ALA A 170 6.00 14.26 -3.17
C ALA A 170 4.55 13.75 -3.13
N GLY A 171 3.80 13.92 -4.23
CA GLY A 171 2.43 13.40 -4.37
C GLY A 171 2.37 11.87 -4.27
N ALA A 172 3.32 11.15 -4.90
CA ALA A 172 3.43 9.70 -4.77
C ALA A 172 3.73 9.28 -3.33
N TYR A 173 4.64 9.97 -2.64
CA TYR A 173 4.92 9.74 -1.22
C TYR A 173 3.65 9.86 -0.35
N VAL A 174 2.87 10.92 -0.56
CA VAL A 174 1.60 11.14 0.16
C VAL A 174 0.60 10.04 -0.17
N PHE A 175 0.38 9.74 -1.45
CA PHE A 175 -0.50 8.68 -1.90
C PHE A 175 -0.16 7.34 -1.23
N PHE A 176 1.08 6.86 -1.37
CA PHE A 176 1.47 5.56 -0.85
C PHE A 176 1.44 5.51 0.67
N SER A 177 1.73 6.62 1.35
CA SER A 177 1.65 6.69 2.82
C SER A 177 0.21 6.55 3.31
N TYR A 178 -0.75 7.31 2.76
CA TYR A 178 -2.16 7.17 3.11
C TYR A 178 -2.72 5.80 2.75
N PHE A 179 -2.35 5.26 1.59
CA PHE A 179 -2.81 3.95 1.14
C PHE A 179 -2.33 2.84 2.08
N THR A 180 -1.05 2.91 2.46
CA THR A 180 -0.44 1.98 3.42
C THR A 180 -1.10 2.10 4.80
N ILE A 181 -1.36 3.32 5.28
CA ILE A 181 -2.11 3.55 6.53
C ILE A 181 -3.49 2.90 6.44
N SER A 182 -4.24 3.07 5.35
CA SER A 182 -5.57 2.48 5.20
C SER A 182 -5.55 0.95 5.24
N ILE A 183 -4.56 0.30 4.62
CA ILE A 183 -4.39 -1.16 4.70
C ILE A 183 -4.05 -1.60 6.13
N ILE A 184 -3.14 -0.90 6.82
CA ILE A 184 -2.74 -1.20 8.19
C ILE A 184 -3.94 -1.02 9.15
N VAL A 185 -4.65 0.10 9.04
CA VAL A 185 -5.84 0.40 9.83
C VAL A 185 -6.95 -0.61 9.51
N GLY A 186 -7.10 -1.02 8.25
CA GLY A 186 -8.03 -2.10 7.87
C GLY A 186 -7.67 -3.44 8.50
N THR A 187 -6.39 -3.76 8.58
CA THR A 187 -5.87 -4.97 9.24
C THR A 187 -6.12 -4.91 10.75
N LEU A 188 -5.86 -3.75 11.36
CA LEU A 188 -6.13 -3.50 12.78
C LEU A 188 -7.64 -3.62 13.07
N ALA A 189 -8.47 -2.97 12.26
CA ALA A 189 -9.93 -3.04 12.34
C ALA A 189 -10.41 -4.48 12.21
N ALA A 190 -9.92 -5.25 11.23
CA ALA A 190 -10.24 -6.67 11.06
C ALA A 190 -9.95 -7.47 12.34
N SER A 191 -8.80 -7.25 12.98
CA SER A 191 -8.45 -7.93 14.24
C SER A 191 -9.32 -7.53 15.45
N LEU A 192 -9.81 -6.29 15.48
CA LEU A 192 -10.63 -5.75 16.57
C LEU A 192 -12.08 -6.18 16.44
N VAL A 193 -12.61 -6.18 15.21
CA VAL A 193 -14.02 -6.49 14.93
C VAL A 193 -14.27 -7.98 14.70
N ARG A 194 -13.21 -8.79 14.62
CA ARG A 194 -13.25 -10.27 14.53
C ARG A 194 -14.07 -10.85 15.69
N GLY A 195 -15.14 -11.56 15.36
CA GLY A 195 -16.04 -12.13 16.35
C GLY A 195 -17.08 -11.14 16.90
N ILE A 196 -17.10 -9.88 16.46
CA ILE A 196 -18.09 -8.87 16.85
C ILE A 196 -18.94 -8.46 15.65
N LEU A 197 -18.34 -7.74 14.68
CA LEU A 197 -19.03 -7.29 13.46
C LEU A 197 -18.90 -8.31 12.33
N THR A 198 -17.81 -9.07 12.34
CA THR A 198 -17.55 -10.16 11.38
C THR A 198 -17.45 -11.49 12.10
N PRO A 199 -17.85 -12.59 11.46
CA PRO A 199 -17.54 -13.92 11.97
C PRO A 199 -16.03 -14.11 12.04
N ALA A 200 -15.56 -14.92 12.98
CA ALA A 200 -14.15 -15.27 13.06
C ALA A 200 -13.83 -16.32 11.98
N GLY A 201 -12.94 -16.00 11.04
CA GLY A 201 -12.44 -16.98 10.09
C GLY A 201 -11.72 -18.14 10.79
N GLU A 202 -12.08 -19.37 10.43
CA GLU A 202 -11.45 -20.60 10.93
C GLU A 202 -10.20 -21.00 10.13
N GLU A 203 -10.01 -20.45 8.93
CA GLU A 203 -8.89 -20.78 8.03
C GLU A 203 -8.12 -19.54 7.55
N GLY A 204 -6.86 -19.74 7.17
CA GLY A 204 -5.99 -18.71 6.58
C GLY A 204 -5.26 -17.85 7.63
N TRP A 205 -4.81 -16.67 7.22
CA TRP A 205 -3.85 -15.85 7.97
C TRP A 205 -4.32 -15.45 9.38
N PHE A 206 -5.62 -15.26 9.56
CA PHE A 206 -6.21 -14.81 10.82
C PHE A 206 -6.74 -15.96 11.69
N SER A 207 -6.65 -17.22 11.23
CA SER A 207 -7.10 -18.40 11.99
C SER A 207 -6.38 -18.55 13.33
N PHE A 208 -5.12 -18.12 13.41
CA PHE A 208 -4.29 -18.16 14.60
C PHE A 208 -4.63 -17.08 15.64
N LEU A 209 -5.53 -16.14 15.32
CA LEU A 209 -5.99 -15.11 16.26
C LEU A 209 -7.22 -15.57 17.03
N GLY A 210 -7.26 -15.21 18.33
CA GLY A 210 -8.42 -15.41 19.17
C GLY A 210 -9.62 -14.60 18.70
N SER A 211 -10.83 -15.15 18.87
CA SER A 211 -12.10 -14.47 18.58
C SER A 211 -12.50 -13.53 19.73
N ASN A 212 -13.07 -12.36 19.40
CA ASN A 212 -13.57 -11.41 20.41
C ASN A 212 -15.06 -11.62 20.77
N GLN A 213 -15.68 -12.76 20.39
CA GLN A 213 -17.10 -13.06 20.65
C GLN A 213 -17.50 -12.96 22.14
N GLY A 214 -16.61 -13.35 23.05
CA GLY A 214 -16.82 -13.30 24.51
C GLY A 214 -16.20 -12.07 25.20
N GLY A 215 -15.75 -11.08 24.43
CA GLY A 215 -14.95 -9.94 24.91
C GLY A 215 -13.54 -9.91 24.31
N TYR A 216 -12.80 -8.85 24.60
CA TYR A 216 -11.49 -8.59 23.98
C TYR A 216 -10.44 -9.67 24.32
N HIS A 217 -9.90 -10.33 23.29
CA HIS A 217 -8.86 -11.35 23.45
C HIS A 217 -7.47 -10.72 23.55
N LYS A 218 -6.90 -10.69 24.78
CA LYS A 218 -5.57 -10.10 25.05
C LYS A 218 -4.42 -10.72 24.27
N GLY A 219 -4.55 -11.97 23.83
CA GLY A 219 -3.52 -12.64 23.00
C GLY A 219 -3.27 -11.94 21.66
N ASN A 220 -4.23 -11.16 21.15
CA ASN A 220 -4.10 -10.41 19.90
C ASN A 220 -3.35 -9.08 20.08
N LEU A 221 -3.10 -8.66 21.32
CA LEU A 221 -2.54 -7.36 21.66
C LEU A 221 -1.17 -7.08 21.00
N PRO A 222 -0.19 -8.02 20.95
CA PRO A 222 1.11 -7.75 20.32
C PRO A 222 0.97 -7.34 18.85
N LEU A 223 0.12 -8.04 18.09
CA LEU A 223 -0.16 -7.72 16.68
C LEU A 223 -0.80 -6.34 16.56
N GLN A 224 -1.80 -6.04 17.39
CA GLN A 224 -2.51 -4.77 17.36
C GLN A 224 -1.62 -3.58 17.70
N ILE A 225 -0.72 -3.74 18.68
CA ILE A 225 0.29 -2.73 19.02
C ILE A 225 1.24 -2.53 17.84
N ALA A 226 1.74 -3.59 17.21
CA ALA A 226 2.62 -3.45 16.05
C ALA A 226 1.96 -2.72 14.88
N LEU A 227 0.70 -3.06 14.56
CA LEU A 227 -0.07 -2.36 13.53
C LEU A 227 -0.32 -0.89 13.91
N ALA A 228 -0.62 -0.59 15.17
CA ALA A 228 -0.78 0.78 15.65
C ALA A 228 0.53 1.58 15.53
N VAL A 229 1.66 1.01 15.95
CA VAL A 229 2.99 1.62 15.80
C VAL A 229 3.31 1.86 14.32
N TRP A 230 2.98 0.92 13.44
CA TRP A 230 3.20 1.06 12.00
C TRP A 230 2.36 2.20 11.42
N ALA A 231 1.06 2.27 11.74
CA ALA A 231 0.21 3.37 11.31
C ALA A 231 0.71 4.72 11.85
N LEU A 232 1.09 4.78 13.13
CA LEU A 232 1.62 5.99 13.76
C LEU A 232 2.95 6.43 13.15
N ALA A 233 3.82 5.51 12.71
CA ALA A 233 5.06 5.85 12.04
C ALA A 233 4.78 6.60 10.72
N HIS A 234 3.85 6.12 9.89
CA HIS A 234 3.43 6.83 8.68
C HIS A 234 2.73 8.16 8.99
N ILE A 235 1.89 8.22 10.03
CA ILE A 235 1.22 9.47 10.44
C ILE A 235 2.25 10.50 10.90
N ALA A 236 3.24 10.11 11.70
CA ALA A 236 4.31 11.00 12.16
C ALA A 236 5.18 11.50 10.99
N SER A 237 5.46 10.62 10.04
CA SER A 237 6.19 10.92 8.80
C SER A 237 5.43 11.91 7.91
N LEU A 238 4.12 11.74 7.74
CA LEU A 238 3.24 12.71 7.05
C LEU A 238 3.13 14.04 7.81
N TRP A 239 3.04 14.00 9.14
CA TRP A 239 3.02 15.21 9.96
C TRP A 239 4.32 16.00 9.80
N HIS A 240 5.48 15.33 9.82
CA HIS A 240 6.77 15.96 9.59
C HIS A 240 6.90 16.53 8.18
N PHE A 241 6.41 15.80 7.16
CA PHE A 241 6.35 16.29 5.77
C PHE A 241 5.55 17.59 5.66
N ASN A 242 4.35 17.64 6.26
CA ASN A 242 3.50 18.83 6.22
C ASN A 242 4.03 20.01 7.05
N ALA A 243 4.90 19.76 8.03
CA ALA A 243 5.57 20.79 8.82
C ALA A 243 6.83 21.37 8.15
N GLY A 244 7.40 20.65 7.17
CA GLY A 244 8.59 21.06 6.44
C GLY A 244 8.34 22.22 5.47
N THR A 245 9.43 22.85 5.02
CA THR A 245 9.37 23.87 3.97
C THR A 245 9.04 23.24 2.61
N LEU A 246 8.70 24.06 1.62
CA LEU A 246 8.52 23.57 0.24
C LEU A 246 9.77 22.85 -0.28
N ALA A 247 10.97 23.35 0.04
CA ALA A 247 12.22 22.71 -0.34
C ALA A 247 12.38 21.33 0.31
N ASP A 248 11.96 21.18 1.57
CA ASP A 248 11.97 19.88 2.27
C ASP A 248 11.01 18.88 1.62
N GLN A 249 9.79 19.32 1.33
CA GLN A 249 8.75 18.49 0.72
C GLN A 249 9.15 18.01 -0.68
N LEU A 250 9.77 18.87 -1.47
CA LEU A 250 10.23 18.57 -2.83
C LEU A 250 11.61 17.88 -2.86
N GLY A 251 12.33 17.81 -1.75
CA GLY A 251 13.64 17.15 -1.70
C GLY A 251 14.77 17.96 -2.35
N VAL A 252 14.72 19.29 -2.30
CA VAL A 252 15.69 20.17 -2.97
C VAL A 252 16.89 20.42 -2.07
N THR A 253 17.90 19.54 -2.17
CA THR A 253 19.08 19.56 -1.28
C THR A 253 20.02 20.76 -1.48
N THR A 254 19.81 21.57 -2.52
CA THR A 254 20.65 22.73 -2.84
C THR A 254 20.16 24.03 -2.22
N GLU A 255 18.94 24.05 -1.66
CA GLU A 255 18.38 25.23 -1.02
C GLU A 255 18.92 25.40 0.40
N ASP A 256 19.26 26.63 0.76
CA ASP A 256 19.69 26.97 2.11
C ASP A 256 18.55 26.73 3.10
N GLY A 257 18.81 25.93 4.13
CA GLY A 257 17.81 25.54 5.13
C GLY A 257 17.04 24.26 4.80
N TYR A 258 17.46 23.48 3.80
CA TYR A 258 16.97 22.12 3.58
C TYR A 258 17.39 21.19 4.73
N HIS A 259 16.42 20.55 5.36
CA HIS A 259 16.60 19.53 6.40
C HIS A 259 15.96 18.18 6.01
N GLY A 260 15.06 18.18 5.02
CA GLY A 260 14.35 16.99 4.55
C GLY A 260 13.24 16.54 5.51
N TYR A 261 12.76 15.30 5.31
CA TYR A 261 11.74 14.70 6.18
C TYR A 261 11.91 13.20 6.34
N VAL A 262 11.24 12.64 7.37
CA VAL A 262 11.17 11.19 7.55
C VAL A 262 10.35 10.59 6.40
N GLY A 263 11.01 9.96 5.44
CA GLY A 263 10.37 9.43 4.23
C GLY A 263 9.61 8.11 4.42
N TYR A 264 8.96 7.66 3.34
CA TYR A 264 8.12 6.45 3.32
C TYR A 264 8.84 5.20 3.86
N TRP A 265 10.07 4.96 3.39
CA TRP A 265 10.82 3.74 3.71
C TRP A 265 11.18 3.64 5.19
N ALA A 266 11.51 4.76 5.84
CA ALA A 266 11.80 4.77 7.28
C ALA A 266 10.56 4.34 8.09
N SER A 267 9.39 4.84 7.71
CA SER A 267 8.09 4.48 8.32
C SER A 267 7.70 3.03 8.03
N PHE A 268 7.85 2.60 6.78
CA PHE A 268 7.54 1.24 6.35
C PHE A 268 8.41 0.19 7.07
N LEU A 269 9.73 0.42 7.12
CA LEU A 269 10.66 -0.46 7.83
C LEU A 269 10.42 -0.46 9.34
N THR A 270 10.04 0.67 9.93
CA THR A 270 9.64 0.73 11.35
C THR A 270 8.45 -0.20 11.63
N GLY A 271 7.49 -0.23 10.71
CA GLY A 271 6.39 -1.19 10.74
C GLY A 271 6.81 -2.65 10.67
N LEU A 272 7.70 -2.99 9.72
CA LEU A 272 8.22 -4.35 9.61
C LEU A 272 8.97 -4.78 10.88
N VAL A 273 9.80 -3.90 11.45
CA VAL A 273 10.47 -4.17 12.73
C VAL A 273 9.46 -4.34 13.85
N ALA A 274 8.40 -3.51 13.92
CA ALA A 274 7.34 -3.66 14.91
C ALA A 274 6.63 -5.01 14.80
N MET A 275 6.38 -5.51 13.58
CA MET A 275 5.80 -6.83 13.35
C MET A 275 6.73 -7.97 13.79
N ILE A 276 8.04 -7.86 13.52
CA ILE A 276 9.04 -8.81 14.01
C ILE A 276 9.07 -8.82 15.54
N VAL A 277 9.07 -7.64 16.16
CA VAL A 277 9.04 -7.48 17.63
C VAL A 277 7.76 -8.08 18.22
N ALA A 278 6.60 -7.89 17.60
CA ALA A 278 5.36 -8.54 18.04
C ALA A 278 5.44 -10.07 17.96
N GLY A 279 6.05 -10.61 16.90
CA GLY A 279 6.33 -12.05 16.78
C GLY A 279 7.25 -12.53 17.91
N MET A 280 8.34 -11.82 18.20
CA MET A 280 9.25 -12.14 19.30
C MET A 280 8.54 -12.09 20.67
N VAL A 281 7.70 -11.09 20.92
CA VAL A 281 6.91 -10.97 22.15
C VAL A 281 5.92 -12.12 22.28
N SER A 282 5.28 -12.53 21.18
CA SER A 282 4.36 -13.67 21.19
C SER A 282 5.06 -15.00 21.50
N GLU A 283 6.35 -15.14 21.13
CA GLU A 283 7.21 -16.29 21.49
C GLU A 283 7.89 -16.13 22.86
N ARG A 284 7.57 -15.07 23.62
CA ARG A 284 8.23 -14.69 24.88
C ARG A 284 9.74 -14.42 24.77
N TRP A 285 10.25 -14.15 23.56
CA TRP A 285 11.64 -13.75 23.31
C TRP A 285 11.86 -12.27 23.65
N ASN A 286 11.44 -11.86 24.84
CA ASN A 286 11.36 -10.47 25.28
C ASN A 286 12.71 -9.76 25.27
N THR A 287 13.81 -10.46 25.58
CA THR A 287 15.17 -9.88 25.50
C THR A 287 15.57 -9.55 24.06
N ARG A 288 15.22 -10.41 23.10
CA ARG A 288 15.48 -10.16 21.67
C ARG A 288 14.59 -9.04 21.15
N ALA A 289 13.32 -9.01 21.59
CA ALA A 289 12.37 -7.96 21.26
C ALA A 289 12.86 -6.59 21.75
N MET A 290 13.30 -6.48 23.01
CA MET A 290 13.88 -5.25 23.56
C MET A 290 15.13 -4.83 22.80
N LEU A 291 16.06 -5.76 22.53
CA LEU A 291 17.27 -5.46 21.78
C LEU A 291 16.95 -4.91 20.38
N LEU A 292 16.12 -5.61 19.61
CA LEU A 292 15.76 -5.20 18.26
C LEU A 292 15.03 -3.84 18.26
N ALA A 293 14.02 -3.68 19.11
CA ALA A 293 13.24 -2.45 19.18
C ALA A 293 14.09 -1.24 19.62
N SER A 294 14.93 -1.40 20.64
CA SER A 294 15.80 -0.32 21.12
C SER A 294 16.90 0.02 20.13
N MET A 295 17.51 -0.97 19.47
CA MET A 295 18.52 -0.71 18.44
C MET A 295 17.91 -0.08 17.19
N TRP A 296 16.69 -0.48 16.79
CA TRP A 296 15.97 0.18 15.72
C TRP A 296 15.63 1.63 16.06
N ALA A 297 15.12 1.91 17.26
CA ALA A 297 14.85 3.27 17.70
C ALA A 297 16.13 4.13 17.71
N LEU A 298 17.24 3.57 18.19
CA LEU A 298 18.54 4.24 18.15
C LEU A 298 18.99 4.52 16.71
N PHE A 299 18.85 3.54 15.82
CA PHE A 299 19.17 3.68 14.39
C PHE A 299 18.35 4.80 13.73
N GLN A 300 17.05 4.89 14.04
CA GLN A 300 16.20 5.97 13.51
C GLN A 300 16.68 7.34 14.02
N VAL A 301 16.88 7.48 15.34
CA VAL A 301 17.32 8.73 15.96
C VAL A 301 18.70 9.17 15.45
N SER A 302 19.64 8.25 15.31
CA SER A 302 20.97 8.54 14.76
C SER A 302 20.91 8.89 13.28
N SER A 303 20.10 8.18 12.49
CA SER A 303 19.92 8.47 11.06
C SER A 303 19.29 9.84 10.84
N TRP A 304 18.37 10.25 11.71
CA TRP A 304 17.79 11.60 11.66
C TRP A 304 18.80 12.68 12.01
N ASN A 305 19.73 12.40 12.93
CA ASN A 305 20.81 13.32 13.26
C ASN A 305 21.79 13.47 12.08
N GLU A 306 22.18 12.35 11.47
CA GLU A 306 23.06 12.32 10.31
C GLU A 306 22.43 13.01 9.10
N ALA A 307 21.12 12.86 8.91
CA ALA A 307 20.36 13.56 7.88
C ALA A 307 20.16 15.07 8.15
N GLY A 308 20.55 15.57 9.33
CA GLY A 308 20.40 16.98 9.69
C GLY A 308 18.97 17.40 10.07
N LEU A 309 18.06 16.44 10.31
CA LEU A 309 16.70 16.71 10.79
C LEU A 309 16.69 17.29 12.21
N TRP A 310 17.69 16.91 13.01
CA TRP A 310 17.98 17.51 14.29
C TRP A 310 19.49 17.45 14.54
N THR A 311 20.05 18.46 15.19
CA THR A 311 21.49 18.53 15.44
C THR A 311 21.79 18.79 16.90
N ASN A 312 22.96 18.33 17.34
CA ASN A 312 23.47 18.62 18.66
C ASN A 312 25.01 18.57 18.61
N ALA A 313 25.65 19.69 18.98
CA ALA A 313 27.10 19.83 18.99
C ALA A 313 27.84 18.77 19.83
N GLN A 314 27.18 18.17 20.84
CA GLN A 314 27.75 17.10 21.68
C GLN A 314 27.82 15.73 20.98
N LEU A 315 27.12 15.59 19.85
CA LEU A 315 27.05 14.38 19.04
C LEU A 315 27.91 14.47 17.77
N GLU A 316 28.63 15.58 17.59
CA GLU A 316 29.49 15.84 16.43
C GLU A 316 30.98 15.66 16.76
N GLY A 317 31.78 15.43 15.71
CA GLY A 317 33.24 15.28 15.83
C GLY A 317 33.70 14.03 16.60
N SER A 318 34.96 14.03 17.04
CA SER A 318 35.58 12.86 17.71
C SER A 318 34.92 12.51 19.05
N TRP A 319 34.38 13.50 19.77
CA TRP A 319 33.62 13.29 21.00
C TRP A 319 32.23 12.71 20.72
N GLY A 320 31.60 13.10 19.61
CA GLY A 320 30.33 12.55 19.17
C GLY A 320 30.34 11.03 19.01
N ALA A 321 31.40 10.47 18.42
CA ALA A 321 31.56 9.02 18.30
C ALA A 321 31.58 8.30 19.65
N LEU A 322 32.26 8.87 20.66
CA LEU A 322 32.27 8.33 22.02
C LEU A 322 30.90 8.48 22.71
N THR A 323 30.20 9.58 22.47
CA THR A 323 28.83 9.78 23.00
C THR A 323 27.85 8.77 22.42
N TRP A 324 27.86 8.56 21.10
CA TRP A 324 27.03 7.54 20.44
C TRP A 324 27.35 6.12 20.91
N PHE A 325 28.63 5.80 21.08
CA PHE A 325 29.04 4.55 21.71
C PHE A 325 28.50 4.42 23.13
N GLY A 326 28.62 5.47 23.94
CA GLY A 326 28.10 5.53 25.31
C GLY A 326 26.59 5.30 25.38
N ILE A 327 25.80 5.99 24.54
CA ILE A 327 24.35 5.80 24.43
C ILE A 327 24.03 4.34 24.10
N THR A 328 24.69 3.79 23.08
CA THR A 328 24.50 2.38 22.67
C THR A 328 24.83 1.42 23.81
N PHE A 329 25.97 1.63 24.48
CA PHE A 329 26.41 0.82 25.60
C PHE A 329 25.40 0.85 26.75
N PHE A 330 24.92 2.03 27.15
CA PHE A 330 23.97 2.14 28.26
C PHE A 330 22.59 1.56 27.93
N ILE A 331 22.13 1.65 26.69
CA ILE A 331 20.93 0.95 26.23
C ILE A 331 21.12 -0.57 26.37
N CYS A 332 22.21 -1.11 25.84
CA CYS A 332 22.52 -2.54 25.95
C CYS A 332 22.67 -3.00 27.40
N PHE A 333 23.31 -2.19 28.25
CA PHE A 333 23.43 -2.45 29.69
C PHE A 333 22.07 -2.46 30.39
N ALA A 334 21.19 -1.51 30.07
CA ALA A 334 19.83 -1.47 30.62
C ALA A 334 19.03 -2.71 30.21
N ILE A 335 19.11 -3.12 28.93
CA ILE A 335 18.47 -4.34 28.42
C ILE A 335 18.99 -5.56 29.17
N TYR A 336 20.31 -5.69 29.33
CA TYR A 336 20.93 -6.77 30.10
C TYR A 336 20.37 -6.79 31.53
N LYS A 337 20.43 -5.66 32.24
CA LYS A 337 19.97 -5.54 33.64
C LYS A 337 18.49 -5.86 33.80
N ILE A 338 17.64 -5.45 32.86
CA ILE A 338 16.20 -5.77 32.87
C ILE A 338 16.02 -7.27 32.62
N SER A 339 16.70 -7.81 31.61
CA SER A 339 16.54 -9.21 31.19
C SER A 339 16.98 -10.22 32.27
N THR A 340 17.98 -9.88 33.08
CA THR A 340 18.48 -10.73 34.17
C THR A 340 17.82 -10.44 35.52
N HIS A 341 16.89 -9.47 35.59
CA HIS A 341 16.26 -9.10 36.84
C HIS A 341 15.26 -10.16 37.29
N GLU A 342 15.26 -10.54 38.57
CA GLU A 342 14.40 -11.62 39.08
C GLU A 342 12.89 -11.32 38.96
N LYS A 343 12.49 -10.06 39.19
CA LYS A 343 11.07 -9.64 39.17
C LYS A 343 10.51 -9.30 37.77
N TYR A 344 11.35 -8.74 36.90
CA TYR A 344 10.91 -8.16 35.63
C TYR A 344 11.59 -8.80 34.41
N GLY A 345 12.51 -9.75 34.63
CA GLY A 345 13.23 -10.50 33.62
C GLY A 345 13.18 -12.00 33.94
N GLY A 346 14.18 -12.76 33.50
CA GLY A 346 14.23 -14.22 33.73
C GLY A 346 13.11 -14.97 33.00
N TRP A 347 12.59 -14.42 31.91
CA TRP A 347 11.50 -15.02 31.17
C TRP A 347 11.93 -16.34 30.52
N ALA A 348 11.20 -17.40 30.83
CA ALA A 348 11.29 -18.62 30.04
C ALA A 348 10.71 -18.37 28.65
N ASN A 349 11.49 -18.70 27.62
CA ASN A 349 10.97 -18.80 26.26
C ASN A 349 9.91 -19.90 26.22
N LEU A 350 8.99 -19.81 25.27
CA LEU A 350 8.09 -20.93 24.99
C LEU A 350 8.90 -22.18 24.61
N GLU A 351 8.44 -23.33 25.09
CA GLU A 351 9.07 -24.62 24.79
C GLU A 351 8.80 -25.02 23.33
N ASP A 352 9.61 -25.92 22.78
CA ASP A 352 9.50 -26.31 21.36
C ASP A 352 8.17 -26.97 20.98
N HIS A 353 7.36 -27.38 21.95
CA HIS A 353 6.03 -27.95 21.72
C HIS A 353 4.89 -26.96 21.99
N GLU A 354 5.16 -25.77 22.53
CA GLU A 354 4.18 -24.72 22.83
C GLU A 354 4.31 -23.56 21.83
N TYR A 355 3.91 -23.77 20.58
CA TYR A 355 4.00 -22.72 19.55
C TYR A 355 3.00 -21.58 19.80
N SER A 356 3.46 -20.34 19.75
CA SER A 356 2.54 -19.18 19.68
C SER A 356 1.79 -19.17 18.35
N GLY A 357 0.66 -18.45 18.30
CA GLY A 357 -0.07 -18.24 17.05
C GLY A 357 0.78 -17.62 15.94
N ALA A 358 1.78 -16.78 16.28
CA ALA A 358 2.68 -16.21 15.28
C ALA A 358 3.65 -17.25 14.69
N ARG A 359 4.14 -18.19 15.50
CA ARG A 359 5.01 -19.28 15.02
C ARG A 359 4.23 -20.31 14.22
N GLN A 360 3.00 -20.61 14.60
CA GLN A 360 2.10 -21.44 13.79
C GLN A 360 1.83 -20.78 12.43
N PHE A 361 1.48 -19.49 12.42
CA PHE A 361 1.32 -18.71 11.19
C PHE A 361 2.57 -18.74 10.29
N TRP A 362 3.74 -18.49 10.87
CA TRP A 362 4.99 -18.51 10.12
C TRP A 362 5.28 -19.89 9.55
N ASN A 363 5.15 -20.95 10.36
CA ASN A 363 5.39 -22.32 9.91
C ASN A 363 4.48 -22.73 8.75
N GLU A 364 3.24 -22.26 8.72
CA GLU A 364 2.28 -22.58 7.64
C GLU A 364 2.46 -21.71 6.39
N HIS A 365 2.93 -20.47 6.53
CA HIS A 365 2.87 -19.49 5.44
C HIS A 365 4.23 -18.88 5.03
N TRP A 366 5.35 -19.25 5.66
CA TRP A 366 6.66 -18.63 5.36
C TRP A 366 7.02 -18.72 3.88
N ALA A 367 6.76 -19.85 3.21
CA ALA A 367 7.18 -20.05 1.82
C ALA A 367 6.43 -19.10 0.87
N SER A 368 5.11 -18.99 1.03
CA SER A 368 4.29 -18.09 0.20
C SER A 368 4.60 -16.63 0.49
N LEU A 369 4.84 -16.27 1.76
CA LEU A 369 5.28 -14.94 2.15
C LEU A 369 6.63 -14.58 1.53
N MET A 370 7.62 -15.48 1.59
CA MET A 370 8.96 -15.22 1.02
C MET A 370 8.91 -15.09 -0.50
N ILE A 371 8.14 -15.94 -1.19
CA ILE A 371 7.96 -15.83 -2.65
C ILE A 371 7.26 -14.52 -3.00
N GLY A 372 6.19 -14.17 -2.29
CA GLY A 372 5.47 -12.91 -2.48
C GLY A 372 6.36 -11.69 -2.25
N MET A 373 7.15 -11.70 -1.18
CA MET A 373 8.11 -10.62 -0.88
C MET A 373 9.21 -10.53 -1.93
N ALA A 374 9.75 -11.66 -2.40
CA ALA A 374 10.76 -11.68 -3.46
C ALA A 374 10.22 -11.08 -4.77
N PHE A 375 8.99 -11.45 -5.14
CA PHE A 375 8.31 -10.86 -6.30
C PHE A 375 8.08 -9.35 -6.11
N PHE A 376 7.59 -8.93 -4.94
CA PHE A 376 7.34 -7.53 -4.62
C PHE A 376 8.62 -6.68 -4.66
N PHE A 377 9.70 -7.11 -4.02
CA PHE A 377 10.99 -6.41 -4.07
C PHE A 377 11.59 -6.42 -5.48
N GLY A 378 11.48 -7.54 -6.20
CA GLY A 378 11.89 -7.63 -7.60
C GLY A 378 11.15 -6.60 -8.46
N LEU A 379 9.84 -6.47 -8.26
CA LEU A 379 9.02 -5.47 -8.96
C LEU A 379 9.43 -4.04 -8.59
N ILE A 380 9.60 -3.72 -7.30
CA ILE A 380 10.06 -2.38 -6.85
C ILE A 380 11.39 -2.03 -7.50
N ILE A 381 12.38 -2.93 -7.45
CA ILE A 381 13.69 -2.69 -8.06
C ILE A 381 13.53 -2.39 -9.55
N ARG A 382 12.68 -3.16 -10.26
CA ARG A 382 12.43 -2.93 -11.69
C ARG A 382 11.72 -1.60 -11.95
N ILE A 383 10.72 -1.22 -11.16
CA ILE A 383 10.04 0.08 -11.30
C ILE A 383 11.03 1.23 -11.05
N GLN A 384 11.80 1.14 -9.98
CA GLN A 384 12.74 2.19 -9.58
C GLN A 384 13.90 2.37 -10.58
N TRP A 385 14.37 1.28 -11.19
CA TRP A 385 15.53 1.31 -12.08
C TRP A 385 15.18 1.52 -13.56
N TYR A 386 13.95 1.18 -13.98
CA TYR A 386 13.55 1.27 -15.39
C TYR A 386 12.40 2.23 -15.60
N ILE A 387 11.32 2.15 -14.82
CA ILE A 387 10.12 2.97 -15.07
C ILE A 387 10.37 4.42 -14.66
N ILE A 388 10.83 4.67 -13.43
CA ILE A 388 11.01 6.04 -12.94
C ILE A 388 12.01 6.85 -13.80
N PRO A 389 13.19 6.31 -14.17
CA PRO A 389 14.08 7.00 -15.09
C PRO A 389 13.46 7.25 -16.46
N SER A 390 12.67 6.29 -16.97
CA SER A 390 11.94 6.45 -18.23
C SER A 390 10.91 7.57 -18.16
N MET A 391 10.24 7.75 -17.02
CA MET A 391 9.26 8.83 -16.83
C MET A 391 9.91 10.21 -16.64
N ASN A 392 11.18 10.25 -16.23
CA ASN A 392 11.92 11.46 -15.91
C ASN A 392 12.89 11.86 -17.03
N SER A 393 12.48 11.73 -18.29
CA SER A 393 13.35 12.10 -19.41
C SER A 393 13.50 13.61 -19.55
N SER A 394 14.74 14.06 -19.78
CA SER A 394 15.06 15.47 -20.01
C SER A 394 14.96 15.88 -21.48
N GLY A 395 14.82 14.92 -22.40
CA GLY A 395 14.97 15.15 -23.85
C GLY A 395 13.72 14.91 -24.71
N THR A 396 12.75 14.12 -24.25
CA THR A 396 11.55 13.79 -25.06
C THR A 396 10.26 14.42 -24.53
N GLU A 397 10.33 15.16 -23.41
CA GLU A 397 9.18 15.75 -22.68
C GLU A 397 8.09 14.72 -22.31
N THR A 398 8.37 13.44 -22.54
CA THR A 398 7.49 12.27 -22.40
C THR A 398 8.34 11.11 -21.86
N TRP A 399 7.81 9.88 -21.92
CA TRP A 399 8.55 8.70 -21.50
C TRP A 399 9.76 8.46 -22.42
N ASP A 400 10.96 8.38 -21.86
CA ASP A 400 12.16 7.89 -22.53
C ASP A 400 12.26 6.38 -22.37
N MET A 401 12.32 5.65 -23.47
CA MET A 401 12.47 4.20 -23.44
C MET A 401 13.93 3.85 -23.13
N THR A 402 14.25 3.90 -21.83
CA THR A 402 15.58 3.59 -21.31
C THR A 402 16.01 2.16 -21.70
N GLY A 403 17.30 1.98 -22.04
CA GLY A 403 17.85 0.68 -22.43
C GLY A 403 18.41 0.59 -23.86
N GLY A 404 18.56 1.71 -24.56
CA GLY A 404 19.20 1.80 -25.89
C GLY A 404 18.20 2.06 -27.04
N SER A 405 18.60 1.79 -28.27
CA SER A 405 17.75 2.03 -29.46
C SER A 405 16.70 0.93 -29.71
N ASP A 406 16.90 -0.27 -29.17
CA ASP A 406 16.06 -1.43 -29.42
C ASP A 406 14.62 -1.28 -28.90
N PRO A 407 14.37 -0.77 -27.66
CA PRO A 407 13.03 -0.48 -27.15
C PRO A 407 12.21 0.46 -28.04
N TRP A 408 12.84 1.48 -28.62
CA TRP A 408 12.19 2.42 -29.54
C TRP A 408 11.69 1.75 -30.82
N TYR A 409 12.47 0.80 -31.35
CA TYR A 409 12.01 0.02 -32.50
C TYR A 409 10.88 -0.94 -32.13
N MET A 410 10.92 -1.54 -30.93
CA MET A 410 9.82 -2.38 -30.44
C MET A 410 8.52 -1.58 -30.28
N LYS A 411 8.59 -0.34 -29.77
CA LYS A 411 7.45 0.57 -29.70
C LYS A 411 6.82 0.79 -31.07
N ARG A 412 7.62 1.13 -32.09
CA ARG A 412 7.13 1.32 -33.46
C ARG A 412 6.37 0.10 -33.97
N VAL A 413 6.86 -1.12 -33.69
CA VAL A 413 6.16 -2.36 -34.06
C VAL A 413 4.85 -2.52 -33.30
N VAL A 414 4.83 -2.24 -31.99
CA VAL A 414 3.62 -2.31 -31.16
C VAL A 414 2.57 -1.28 -31.62
N ASP A 415 2.98 -0.03 -31.86
CA ASP A 415 2.10 1.02 -32.37
C ASP A 415 1.50 0.63 -33.73
N TYR A 416 2.31 0.01 -34.61
CA TYR A 416 1.80 -0.52 -35.88
C TYR A 416 0.77 -1.64 -35.68
N ILE A 417 1.00 -2.56 -34.74
CA ILE A 417 0.05 -3.64 -34.42
C ILE A 417 -1.25 -3.05 -33.88
N LEU A 418 -1.19 -2.07 -32.98
CA LEU A 418 -2.38 -1.42 -32.43
C LEU A 418 -3.17 -0.66 -33.50
N ALA A 419 -2.50 0.02 -34.42
CA ALA A 419 -3.15 0.79 -35.48
C ALA A 419 -3.73 -0.08 -36.61
N ASN A 420 -3.02 -1.16 -36.98
CA ASN A 420 -3.34 -1.96 -38.18
C ASN A 420 -3.89 -3.35 -37.85
N ASN A 421 -3.91 -3.76 -36.58
CA ASN A 421 -4.24 -5.11 -36.12
C ASN A 421 -3.44 -6.21 -36.86
N ALA A 422 -2.22 -5.88 -37.29
CA ALA A 422 -1.37 -6.73 -38.11
C ALA A 422 0.09 -6.62 -37.67
N HIS A 423 0.87 -7.69 -37.87
CA HIS A 423 2.28 -7.68 -37.53
C HIS A 423 3.10 -6.89 -38.57
N LEU A 424 4.00 -6.00 -38.10
CA LEU A 424 4.92 -5.30 -39.00
C LEU A 424 6.01 -6.25 -39.50
N VAL A 425 5.87 -6.74 -40.74
CA VAL A 425 6.82 -7.68 -41.37
C VAL A 425 7.93 -6.94 -42.11
N PHE A 426 7.59 -5.91 -42.88
CA PHE A 426 8.53 -5.08 -43.63
C PHE A 426 8.38 -3.62 -43.22
N ASP A 427 9.50 -2.96 -42.94
CA ASP A 427 9.54 -1.58 -42.51
C ASP A 427 10.34 -0.75 -43.52
N ALA A 428 9.65 0.12 -44.26
CA ALA A 428 10.25 0.95 -45.30
C ALA A 428 11.18 2.04 -44.73
N ASP A 429 10.94 2.48 -43.49
CA ASP A 429 11.75 3.52 -42.83
C ASP A 429 13.04 2.94 -42.24
N ARG A 430 13.12 1.61 -42.16
CA ARG A 430 14.33 0.91 -41.72
C ARG A 430 15.32 0.86 -42.87
N PHE A 431 16.51 1.44 -42.70
CA PHE A 431 17.58 1.39 -43.72
C PHE A 431 17.15 2.03 -45.05
N TYR A 432 16.69 3.28 -44.96
CA TYR A 432 16.32 4.09 -46.12
C TYR A 432 17.51 4.24 -47.11
N PRO A 433 17.29 4.15 -48.44
CA PRO A 433 16.00 4.03 -49.15
C PRO A 433 15.51 2.60 -49.42
N VAL A 434 16.23 1.56 -48.98
CA VAL A 434 15.95 0.17 -49.37
C VAL A 434 14.80 -0.44 -48.55
N GLY A 435 14.62 -0.01 -47.30
CA GLY A 435 13.73 -0.68 -46.37
C GLY A 435 14.37 -1.95 -45.78
N GLY A 436 13.71 -2.57 -44.80
CA GLY A 436 14.20 -3.80 -44.19
C GLY A 436 13.11 -4.65 -43.57
N ILE A 437 13.34 -5.96 -43.54
CA ILE A 437 12.48 -6.90 -42.81
C ILE A 437 12.65 -6.63 -41.30
N ASN A 438 11.54 -6.65 -40.57
CA ASN A 438 11.55 -6.63 -39.11
C ASN A 438 12.13 -7.95 -38.58
N PRO A 439 13.30 -7.95 -37.90
CA PRO A 439 13.91 -9.17 -37.38
C PRO A 439 13.38 -9.54 -36.00
N ARG A 440 12.45 -8.77 -35.42
CA ARG A 440 12.04 -8.96 -34.02
C ARG A 440 10.95 -10.03 -33.92
N PRO A 441 11.08 -11.00 -33.00
CA PRO A 441 10.11 -12.07 -32.86
C PRO A 441 8.73 -11.54 -32.43
N PRO A 442 7.63 -12.05 -33.00
CA PRO A 442 6.29 -11.47 -32.83
C PRO A 442 5.76 -11.61 -31.40
N LEU A 443 6.16 -12.64 -30.66
CA LEU A 443 5.59 -12.96 -29.35
C LEU A 443 5.67 -11.78 -28.37
N PHE A 444 6.84 -11.14 -28.29
CA PHE A 444 7.05 -10.02 -27.37
C PHE A 444 6.16 -8.83 -27.73
N THR A 445 6.18 -8.38 -28.99
CA THR A 445 5.40 -7.22 -29.44
C THR A 445 3.89 -7.47 -29.42
N TRP A 446 3.44 -8.68 -29.73
CA TRP A 446 2.02 -9.05 -29.62
C TRP A 446 1.56 -9.16 -28.18
N SER A 447 2.40 -9.67 -27.27
CA SER A 447 2.06 -9.72 -25.85
C SER A 447 1.80 -8.34 -25.27
N LEU A 448 2.62 -7.34 -25.64
CA LEU A 448 2.42 -5.94 -25.27
C LEU A 448 1.19 -5.33 -25.94
N ALA A 449 0.99 -5.55 -27.23
CA ALA A 449 -0.17 -5.01 -27.96
C ALA A 449 -1.49 -5.57 -27.43
N ILE A 450 -1.59 -6.88 -27.19
CA ILE A 450 -2.77 -7.51 -26.60
C ILE A 450 -2.99 -6.99 -25.18
N GLY A 451 -1.92 -6.87 -24.38
CA GLY A 451 -2.00 -6.25 -23.06
C GLY A 451 -2.60 -4.85 -23.12
N ALA A 452 -2.13 -4.02 -24.04
CA ALA A 452 -2.67 -2.68 -24.27
C ALA A 452 -4.15 -2.70 -24.71
N MET A 453 -4.53 -3.56 -25.65
CA MET A 453 -5.92 -3.71 -26.11
C MET A 453 -6.87 -4.11 -24.97
N ILE A 454 -6.42 -4.95 -24.05
CA ILE A 454 -7.20 -5.36 -22.87
C ILE A 454 -7.35 -4.19 -21.88
N LEU A 455 -6.30 -3.39 -21.70
CA LEU A 455 -6.28 -2.26 -20.77
C LEU A 455 -7.07 -1.04 -21.26
N THR A 456 -7.44 -0.98 -22.54
CA THR A 456 -8.19 0.15 -23.12
C THR A 456 -9.46 -0.35 -23.81
N PRO A 457 -10.56 -0.58 -23.08
CA PRO A 457 -11.82 -0.92 -23.72
C PRO A 457 -12.36 0.34 -24.42
N GLY A 458 -12.20 0.43 -25.75
CA GLY A 458 -12.89 1.42 -26.58
C GLY A 458 -12.05 2.27 -27.56
N GLY A 459 -10.76 2.00 -27.77
CA GLY A 459 -9.99 2.71 -28.80
C GLY A 459 -9.70 4.18 -28.49
N VAL A 460 -9.53 4.52 -27.21
CA VAL A 460 -9.08 5.85 -26.78
C VAL A 460 -7.58 5.97 -26.95
N CYS A 461 -7.17 7.04 -27.66
CA CYS A 461 -5.78 7.40 -27.91
C CYS A 461 -4.96 7.46 -26.59
N TRP A 462 -3.73 6.95 -26.63
CA TRP A 462 -2.77 6.89 -25.52
C TRP A 462 -2.45 8.23 -24.85
N ASP A 463 -2.86 9.35 -25.45
CA ASP A 463 -2.60 10.69 -24.91
C ASP A 463 -3.32 10.95 -23.56
N TYR A 464 -4.42 10.25 -23.27
CA TYR A 464 -5.20 10.46 -22.04
C TYR A 464 -4.80 9.56 -20.85
N LEU A 465 -4.00 8.51 -21.08
CA LEU A 465 -3.51 7.62 -20.00
C LEU A 465 -2.27 8.19 -19.29
N GLN A 466 -1.80 9.36 -19.71
CA GLN A 466 -0.72 10.11 -19.05
C GLN A 466 -1.06 10.57 -17.62
N PHE A 467 -2.33 10.45 -17.18
CA PHE A 467 -2.80 10.94 -15.88
C PHE A 467 -3.52 9.90 -15.00
N THR A 468 -3.55 8.61 -15.35
CA THR A 468 -4.37 7.64 -14.58
C THR A 468 -3.63 6.38 -14.13
N VAL A 469 -2.32 6.30 -14.37
CA VAL A 469 -1.45 5.36 -13.66
C VAL A 469 -0.30 6.15 -13.03
N LEU A 470 -0.69 7.01 -12.10
CA LEU A 470 -0.01 7.41 -10.87
C LEU A 470 -0.97 8.27 -10.04
#